data_AF-A0A3C0E745-F1
#
_entry.id   AF-A0A3C0E745-F1
#
_cell.length_a   1.000
_cell.length_b   1.000
_cell.length_c   1.000
_cell.angle_alpha   90.00
_cell.angle_beta   90.00
_cell.angle_gamma   90.00
#
_symmetry.space_group_name_H-M   'P 1'
#
loop_
_entity.id
_entity.type
_entity.pdbx_description
1 polymer ?
#
loop_
_entity_poly.entity_id
_entity_poly.type
_entity_poly.pdbx_seq_one_letter_code
_entity_poly.pdbx_strand_id
1 'polypeptide(L)'
;MVINCDTINERENMKNIGFILMICMMSFIQVACDNEEPGQMSVTSDMFLQITNRKVKVSNDGKYYILTECIDETAEVSQVRNVFIVDLEEDAAKVAALNAEYVLVGGVGQRTDYRPANGENGDAYYMLKITSLSQAN
;
A
#
# COMPACT_ATOMS: atom_id res chain seq x y z
N MET A 1 -61.42 -30.82 27.25
CA MET A 1 -60.45 -29.76 27.58
C MET A 1 -60.16 -29.02 26.29
N VAL A 2 -60.86 -27.89 26.08
CA VAL A 2 -60.76 -27.11 24.85
C VAL A 2 -59.73 -26.02 25.11
N ILE A 3 -58.55 -26.11 24.50
CA ILE A 3 -57.62 -24.99 24.42
C ILE A 3 -57.79 -24.39 23.02
N ASN A 4 -58.11 -23.10 23.04
CA ASN A 4 -58.69 -22.29 21.98
C ASN A 4 -57.67 -22.00 20.86
N CYS A 5 -58.12 -22.00 19.59
CA CYS A 5 -57.26 -21.72 18.43
C CYS A 5 -56.70 -20.29 18.38
N ASP A 6 -57.21 -19.38 19.21
CA ASP A 6 -56.75 -17.97 19.27
C ASP A 6 -55.34 -17.81 19.85
N THR A 7 -54.83 -18.76 20.64
CA THR A 7 -53.52 -18.60 21.31
C THR A 7 -52.32 -18.91 20.41
N ILE A 8 -52.54 -19.54 19.25
CA ILE A 8 -51.46 -19.88 18.29
C ILE A 8 -51.15 -18.68 17.38
N ASN A 9 -52.15 -17.85 17.08
CA ASN A 9 -52.04 -16.74 16.13
C ASN A 9 -51.28 -15.50 16.70
N GLU A 10 -51.25 -15.32 18.03
CA GLU A 10 -50.52 -14.20 18.65
C GLU A 10 -49.03 -14.48 18.86
N ARG A 11 -48.63 -15.76 18.95
CA ARG A 11 -47.23 -16.14 19.23
C ARG A 11 -46.33 -16.08 17.99
N GLU A 12 -46.88 -16.21 16.79
CA GLU A 12 -46.16 -16.00 15.53
C GLU A 12 -45.99 -14.52 15.18
N ASN A 13 -46.97 -13.67 15.51
CA ASN A 13 -46.91 -12.23 15.21
C ASN A 13 -45.83 -11.47 16.01
N MET A 14 -45.60 -11.81 17.30
CA MET A 14 -44.53 -11.18 18.08
C MET A 14 -43.12 -11.51 17.58
N LYS A 15 -42.93 -12.68 16.95
CA LYS A 15 -41.63 -13.08 16.40
C LYS A 15 -41.30 -12.32 15.12
N ASN A 16 -42.30 -12.09 14.27
CA ASN A 16 -42.12 -11.31 13.04
C ASN A 16 -41.96 -9.80 13.30
N ILE A 17 -42.65 -9.24 14.30
CA ILE A 17 -42.46 -7.83 14.69
C ILE A 17 -41.05 -7.59 15.24
N GLY A 18 -40.52 -8.50 16.06
CA GLY A 18 -39.14 -8.41 16.56
C GLY A 18 -38.10 -8.48 15.43
N PHE A 19 -38.36 -9.30 14.40
CA PHE A 19 -37.51 -9.40 13.22
C PHE A 19 -37.54 -8.15 12.35
N ILE A 20 -38.72 -7.54 12.14
CA ILE A 20 -38.88 -6.30 11.37
C ILE A 20 -38.21 -5.13 12.11
N LEU A 21 -38.37 -5.04 13.43
CA LEU A 21 -37.74 -3.99 14.24
C LEU A 21 -36.19 -4.09 14.22
N MET A 22 -35.65 -5.32 14.20
CA MET A 22 -34.21 -5.59 14.13
C MET A 22 -33.62 -5.27 12.75
N ILE A 23 -34.36 -5.56 11.66
CA ILE A 23 -33.97 -5.18 10.30
C ILE A 23 -34.00 -3.64 10.12
N CYS A 24 -35.00 -2.95 10.67
CA CYS A 24 -35.07 -1.48 10.61
C CYS A 24 -33.95 -0.79 11.42
N MET A 25 -33.48 -1.37 12.52
CA MET A 25 -32.32 -0.82 13.25
C MET A 25 -30.99 -1.00 12.51
N MET A 26 -30.85 -2.03 11.68
CA MET A 26 -29.63 -2.23 10.88
C MET A 26 -29.53 -1.26 9.69
N SER A 27 -30.64 -0.69 9.22
CA SER A 27 -30.66 0.30 8.13
C SER A 27 -30.08 1.66 8.52
N PHE A 28 -29.99 1.97 9.83
CA PHE A 28 -29.45 3.25 10.32
C PHE A 28 -27.93 3.23 10.57
N ILE A 29 -27.27 2.06 10.55
CA ILE A 29 -25.82 1.98 10.75
C ILE A 29 -25.05 2.39 9.47
N GLN A 30 -25.72 2.49 8.32
CA GLN A 30 -25.10 2.95 7.07
C GLN A 30 -25.10 4.48 6.90
N VAL A 31 -25.65 5.25 7.84
CA VAL A 31 -25.64 6.74 7.85
C VAL A 31 -24.78 7.28 9.00
N ALA A 32 -23.72 6.55 9.36
CA ALA A 32 -22.68 7.04 10.27
C ALA A 32 -21.25 6.69 9.81
N CYS A 33 -21.10 6.14 8.60
CA CYS A 33 -19.87 6.35 7.86
C CYS A 33 -20.01 7.73 7.25
N ASP A 34 -19.30 8.69 7.87
CA ASP A 34 -19.23 10.08 7.44
C ASP A 34 -19.20 10.20 5.92
N ASN A 35 -20.01 11.16 5.45
CA ASN A 35 -19.83 11.81 4.15
C ASN A 35 -18.48 12.56 4.16
N GLU A 36 -17.36 11.84 4.27
CA GLU A 36 -16.17 12.32 3.60
C GLU A 36 -16.44 12.05 2.13
N GLU A 37 -16.77 13.12 1.40
CA GLU A 37 -16.61 13.14 -0.05
C GLU A 37 -15.35 12.34 -0.37
N PRO A 38 -15.36 11.37 -1.31
CA PRO A 38 -14.12 10.74 -1.74
C PRO A 38 -13.31 11.88 -2.33
N GLY A 39 -12.47 12.50 -1.49
CA GLY A 39 -11.65 13.62 -1.85
C GLY A 39 -10.93 13.13 -3.08
N GLN A 40 -11.16 13.81 -4.21
CA GLN A 40 -10.58 13.39 -5.47
C GLN A 40 -9.12 13.13 -5.20
N MET A 41 -8.70 11.86 -5.22
CA MET A 41 -7.30 11.50 -5.13
C MET A 41 -6.71 12.09 -6.39
N SER A 42 -6.21 13.31 -6.27
CA SER A 42 -5.44 13.98 -7.30
C SER A 42 -4.13 13.23 -7.37
N VAL A 43 -4.13 12.11 -8.09
CA VAL A 43 -2.92 11.41 -8.49
C VAL A 43 -2.23 12.31 -9.48
N THR A 44 -1.34 13.17 -8.97
CA THR A 44 -0.47 13.99 -9.81
C THR A 44 0.71 13.14 -10.27
N SER A 45 1.13 13.35 -11.52
CA SER A 45 2.21 12.59 -12.17
C SER A 45 3.55 12.65 -11.43
N ASP A 46 3.75 13.62 -10.53
CA ASP A 46 4.94 13.82 -9.72
C ASP A 46 5.03 12.88 -8.50
N MET A 47 3.94 12.19 -8.15
CA MET A 47 3.93 11.18 -7.09
C MET A 47 4.49 9.84 -7.54
N PHE A 48 4.60 9.60 -8.85
CA PHE A 48 5.05 8.34 -9.41
C PHE A 48 6.28 8.53 -10.28
N LEU A 49 7.23 7.60 -10.15
CA LEU A 49 8.44 7.55 -10.96
C LEU A 49 8.54 6.18 -11.62
N GLN A 50 8.39 6.14 -12.94
CA GLN A 50 8.66 4.93 -13.70
C GLN A 50 10.16 4.86 -14.01
N ILE A 51 10.78 3.72 -13.66
CA ILE A 51 12.20 3.48 -13.87
C ILE A 51 12.42 2.24 -14.72
N THR A 52 13.46 2.28 -15.55
CA THR A 52 13.92 1.16 -16.36
C THR A 52 15.44 1.08 -16.29
N ASN A 53 15.95 -0.12 -16.06
CA ASN A 53 17.38 -0.45 -16.10
C ASN A 53 18.28 0.49 -15.25
N ARG A 54 17.80 0.91 -14.08
CA ARG A 54 18.56 1.81 -13.19
C ARG A 54 19.56 1.00 -12.39
N LYS A 55 20.83 1.43 -12.39
CA LYS A 55 21.87 0.82 -11.56
C LYS A 55 21.74 1.33 -10.13
N VAL A 56 21.54 0.42 -9.20
CA VAL A 56 21.32 0.72 -7.79
C VAL A 56 22.21 -0.15 -6.91
N LYS A 57 22.64 0.41 -5.78
CA LYS A 57 23.31 -0.31 -4.71
C LYS A 57 22.26 -0.89 -3.75
N VAL A 58 22.39 -2.17 -3.44
CA VAL A 58 21.50 -2.88 -2.51
C VAL A 58 22.03 -2.74 -1.09
N SER A 59 21.14 -2.39 -0.17
CA SER A 59 21.37 -2.43 1.28
C SER A 59 20.10 -2.90 2.00
N ASN A 60 20.23 -3.25 3.29
CA ASN A 60 19.11 -3.63 4.13
C ASN A 60 19.19 -2.85 5.44
N ASP A 61 18.11 -2.14 5.80
CA ASP A 61 18.07 -1.30 7.01
C ASP A 61 17.55 -2.03 8.26
N GLY A 62 17.38 -3.35 8.16
CA GLY A 62 16.79 -4.21 9.19
C GLY A 62 15.27 -4.40 9.03
N LYS A 63 14.61 -3.60 8.19
CA LYS A 63 13.16 -3.69 7.90
C LYS A 63 12.88 -3.88 6.41
N TYR A 64 13.54 -3.11 5.56
CA TYR A 64 13.35 -3.10 4.12
C TYR A 64 14.68 -3.25 3.39
N TYR A 65 14.60 -3.75 2.16
CA TYR A 65 15.69 -3.56 1.21
C TYR A 65 15.63 -2.14 0.66
N ILE A 66 16.77 -1.47 0.69
CA ILE A 66 16.95 -0.10 0.22
C ILE A 66 17.86 -0.14 -1.01
N LEU A 67 17.33 0.31 -2.14
CA LEU A 67 18.02 0.39 -3.42
C LEU A 67 18.39 1.85 -3.70
N THR A 68 19.67 2.16 -3.57
CA THR A 68 20.18 3.54 -3.73
C THR A 68 20.70 3.72 -5.15
N GLU A 69 20.16 4.66 -5.91
CA GLU A 69 20.61 4.93 -7.28
C GLU A 69 22.07 5.38 -7.32
N CYS A 70 22.84 4.78 -8.22
CA CYS A 70 24.19 5.22 -8.50
C CYS A 70 24.11 6.47 -9.39
N ILE A 71 24.41 7.63 -8.83
CA ILE A 71 24.53 8.89 -9.58
C ILE A 71 25.96 9.07 -10.05
N ASP A 72 26.13 9.76 -11.18
CA ASP A 72 27.46 10.16 -11.65
C ASP A 72 27.93 11.37 -10.85
N GLU A 73 28.86 11.15 -9.91
CA GLU A 73 29.43 12.21 -9.07
C GLU A 73 30.29 13.20 -9.89
N THR A 74 30.62 12.88 -11.15
CA THR A 74 31.37 13.77 -12.05
C THR A 74 30.46 14.71 -12.85
N ALA A 75 29.14 14.60 -12.70
CA ALA A 75 28.20 15.48 -13.37
C ALA A 75 28.38 16.94 -12.89
N GLU A 76 28.43 17.88 -13.84
CA GLU A 76 28.58 19.32 -13.54
C GLU A 76 27.38 19.90 -12.76
N VAL A 77 26.26 19.19 -12.73
CA VAL A 77 25.02 19.60 -12.04
C VAL A 77 24.70 18.59 -10.94
N SER A 78 24.47 19.09 -9.73
CA SER A 78 24.05 18.27 -8.59
C SER A 78 22.74 17.54 -8.93
N GLN A 79 22.80 16.21 -8.98
CA GLN A 79 21.63 15.37 -9.22
C GLN A 79 21.02 14.93 -7.91
N VAL A 80 19.68 15.02 -7.81
CA VAL A 80 18.94 14.40 -6.71
C VAL A 80 19.06 12.89 -6.88
N ARG A 81 19.55 12.21 -5.84
CA ARG A 81 19.67 10.76 -5.82
C ARG A 81 18.31 10.15 -5.49
N ASN A 82 17.90 9.14 -6.26
CA ASN A 82 16.69 8.39 -5.97
C ASN A 82 17.02 7.20 -5.06
N VAL A 83 16.18 7.01 -4.04
CA VAL A 83 16.25 5.90 -3.10
C VAL A 83 14.94 5.14 -3.18
N PHE A 84 15.01 3.86 -3.51
CA PHE A 84 13.86 2.98 -3.66
C PHE A 84 13.76 2.01 -2.48
N ILE A 85 12.59 1.97 -1.86
CA ILE A 85 12.27 1.13 -0.70
C ILE A 85 11.44 -0.04 -1.19
N VAL A 86 11.91 -1.26 -0.93
CA VAL A 86 11.21 -2.49 -1.31
C VAL A 86 10.39 -2.97 -0.11
N ASP A 87 9.08 -2.74 -0.16
CA ASP A 87 8.13 -3.05 0.91
C ASP A 87 7.36 -4.35 0.69
N LEU A 88 7.18 -4.75 -0.57
CA LEU A 88 6.54 -6.02 -0.92
C LEU A 88 7.47 -7.19 -0.61
N GLU A 89 6.99 -8.13 0.20
CA GLU A 89 7.75 -9.32 0.61
C GLU A 89 8.22 -10.16 -0.59
N GLU A 90 7.38 -10.29 -1.62
CA GLU A 90 7.72 -11.00 -2.85
C GLU A 90 8.91 -10.35 -3.60
N ASP A 91 8.97 -9.02 -3.61
CA ASP A 91 10.06 -8.29 -4.27
C ASP A 91 11.32 -8.30 -3.42
N ALA A 92 11.18 -8.22 -2.09
CA ALA A 92 12.28 -8.38 -1.15
C ALA A 92 12.94 -9.77 -1.29
N ALA A 93 12.15 -10.83 -1.46
CA ALA A 93 12.67 -12.18 -1.70
C ALA A 93 13.46 -12.27 -3.01
N LYS A 94 13.03 -11.61 -4.08
CA LYS A 94 13.76 -11.56 -5.37
C LYS A 94 15.09 -10.82 -5.23
N VAL A 95 15.10 -9.68 -4.52
CA VAL A 95 16.32 -8.92 -4.24
C VAL A 95 17.31 -9.76 -3.42
N ALA A 96 16.82 -10.42 -2.37
CA ALA A 96 17.63 -11.31 -1.53
C ALA A 96 18.23 -12.47 -2.32
N ALA A 97 17.45 -13.10 -3.20
CA ALA A 97 17.87 -14.24 -3.99
C ALA A 97 19.00 -13.92 -4.98
N LEU A 98 19.11 -12.67 -5.45
CA LEU A 98 20.19 -12.25 -6.35
C LEU A 98 21.54 -12.16 -5.66
N ASN A 99 21.56 -11.95 -4.34
CA ASN A 99 22.76 -11.85 -3.50
C ASN A 99 23.87 -11.00 -4.15
N ALA A 100 23.48 -9.82 -4.65
CA ALA A 100 24.37 -8.91 -5.37
C ALA A 100 24.41 -7.54 -4.69
N GLU A 101 25.59 -6.94 -4.64
CA GLU A 101 25.76 -5.57 -4.10
C GLU A 101 25.14 -4.52 -5.02
N TYR A 102 25.19 -4.75 -6.34
CA TYR A 102 24.64 -3.86 -7.36
C TYR A 102 23.69 -4.60 -8.28
N VAL A 103 22.55 -3.98 -8.57
CA VAL A 103 21.51 -4.54 -9.44
C VAL A 103 21.03 -3.49 -10.45
N LEU A 104 20.47 -3.98 -11.55
CA LEU A 104 19.72 -3.21 -12.51
C LEU A 104 18.24 -3.42 -12.21
N VAL A 105 17.51 -2.33 -11.94
CA VAL A 105 16.11 -2.40 -11.53
C VAL A 105 15.21 -1.59 -12.47
N GLY A 106 14.04 -2.15 -12.75
CA GLY A 106 12.92 -1.49 -13.41
C GLY A 106 11.65 -1.64 -12.58
N GLY A 107 10.77 -0.65 -12.63
CA GLY A 107 9.58 -0.65 -11.78
C GLY A 107 8.84 0.68 -11.78
N VAL A 108 7.89 0.77 -10.86
CA VAL A 108 7.13 2.00 -10.59
C VAL A 108 7.30 2.34 -9.12
N GLY A 109 7.94 3.48 -8.86
CA GLY A 109 8.11 4.04 -7.53
C GLY A 109 6.97 5.00 -7.19
N GLN A 110 6.39 4.87 -6.01
CA GLN A 110 5.47 5.85 -5.43
C GLN A 110 6.21 6.67 -4.38
N ARG A 111 6.17 8.01 -4.48
CA ARG A 111 6.86 8.90 -3.55
C ARG A 111 6.39 8.68 -2.11
N THR A 112 7.33 8.71 -1.16
CA THR A 112 7.06 8.46 0.25
C THR A 112 7.83 9.37 1.19
N ASP A 113 7.27 9.57 2.38
CA ASP A 113 7.91 10.28 3.49
C ASP A 113 8.70 9.35 4.41
N TYR A 114 8.70 8.04 4.14
CA TYR A 114 9.58 7.11 4.84
C TYR A 114 11.05 7.49 4.64
N ARG A 115 11.82 7.50 5.73
CA ARG A 115 13.27 7.74 5.71
C ARG A 115 13.96 6.56 6.39
N PRO A 116 14.78 5.78 5.67
CA PRO A 116 15.63 4.78 6.31
C PRO A 116 16.62 5.48 7.24
N ALA A 117 17.13 4.76 8.25
CA ALA A 117 17.96 5.35 9.32
C ALA A 117 19.21 6.08 8.81
N ASN A 118 19.72 5.70 7.63
CA ASN A 118 20.89 6.30 6.98
C ASN A 118 20.53 7.16 5.76
N GLY A 119 19.28 7.60 5.64
CA GLY A 119 18.83 8.45 4.54
C GLY A 119 19.38 9.87 4.63
N GLU A 120 19.83 10.43 3.49
CA GLU A 120 20.31 11.80 3.40
C GLU A 120 19.17 12.82 3.20
N ASN A 121 19.31 14.00 3.80
CA ASN A 121 18.42 15.15 3.61
C ASN A 121 18.70 15.79 2.24
N GLY A 122 18.15 15.20 1.18
CA GLY A 122 18.36 15.63 -0.20
C GLY A 122 17.92 14.59 -1.22
N ASP A 123 17.84 13.33 -0.80
CA ASP A 123 17.41 12.22 -1.63
C ASP A 123 15.89 12.23 -1.83
N ALA A 124 15.46 11.70 -2.97
CA ALA A 124 14.06 11.44 -3.27
C ALA A 124 13.73 9.98 -2.98
N TYR A 125 12.70 9.75 -2.15
CA TYR A 125 12.37 8.42 -1.64
C TYR A 125 11.08 7.90 -2.27
N TYR A 126 11.11 6.63 -2.69
CA TYR A 126 10.00 5.97 -3.37
C TYR A 126 9.79 4.55 -2.84
N MET A 127 8.54 4.14 -2.59
CA MET A 127 8.17 2.74 -2.42
C MET A 127 8.08 2.10 -3.80
N LEU A 128 8.87 1.06 -4.06
CA LEU A 128 9.06 0.52 -5.40
C LEU A 128 8.37 -0.81 -5.57
N LYS A 129 7.47 -0.86 -6.56
CA LYS A 129 7.01 -2.13 -7.15
C LYS A 129 7.94 -2.52 -8.29
N ILE A 130 8.62 -3.66 -8.14
CA ILE A 130 9.61 -4.13 -9.10
C ILE A 130 8.92 -4.82 -10.28
N THR A 131 9.28 -4.44 -11.50
CA THR A 131 8.82 -5.09 -12.74
C THR A 131 9.94 -5.82 -13.47
N SER A 132 11.20 -5.41 -13.26
CA SER A 132 12.38 -6.12 -13.75
C SER A 132 13.54 -5.97 -12.78
N LEU A 133 14.34 -7.02 -12.65
CA LEU A 133 15.47 -7.06 -11.73
C LEU A 133 16.52 -8.03 -12.26
N SER A 134 17.76 -7.57 -12.36
CA SER A 134 18.91 -8.40 -12.72
C SER A 134 20.18 -7.92 -12.02
N GLN A 135 21.22 -8.75 -11.97
CA GLN A 135 22.53 -8.30 -11.48
C GLN A 135 23.10 -7.20 -12.40
N ALA A 136 23.80 -6.23 -11.82
CA ALA A 136 24.58 -5.26 -12.57
C ALA A 136 26.01 -5.81 -12.71
N ASN A 137 26.35 -6.33 -13.89
CA ASN A 137 27.73 -6.74 -14.21
C ASN A 137 28.69 -5.55 -14.29
#